data_AF-A0A0N4X3H3-F1
#
_entry.id   AF-A0A0N4X3H3-F1
#
_cell.length_a   1.000
_cell.length_b   1.000
_cell.length_c   1.000
_cell.angle_alpha   90.00
_cell.angle_beta   90.00
_cell.angle_gamma   90.00
#
_symmetry.space_group_name_H-M   'P 1'
#
loop_
_entity.id
_entity.type
_entity.pdbx_description
1 polymer ?
#
loop_
_entity_poly.entity_id
_entity_poly.type
_entity_poly.pdbx_seq_one_letter_code
_entity_poly.pdbx_strand_id
1 'polypeptide(L)'
;MQDEAWQERFKAVISKPSNKVGFGETKRLFAEIRGWSNFGAVFFVSSLTGEGIDPLRRHLKEMASEKRWRLDKSTITTKSPQQLCLDSIRAALLDTLPANVAYVLQPQISEWNEDGEVLQIVVDIPCEKERIGKLVLGKGGQRIVDIGKRVNDHMSNLFARQLFVRILVKHNKKVMSILS
;
A
#
# COMPACT_ATOMS: atom_id res chain seq x y z
N MET A 1 17.14 35.50 -5.30
CA MET A 1 16.01 35.71 -6.22
C MET A 1 15.89 34.44 -7.06
N GLN A 2 14.81 33.69 -6.93
CA GLN A 2 14.60 32.54 -7.82
C GLN A 2 14.24 33.08 -9.21
N ASP A 3 15.03 32.69 -10.19
CA ASP A 3 14.90 33.03 -11.61
C ASP A 3 13.50 32.67 -12.14
N GLU A 4 12.94 33.48 -13.04
CA GLU A 4 11.61 33.28 -13.63
C GLU A 4 11.53 31.92 -14.34
N ALA A 5 12.62 31.55 -15.01
CA ALA A 5 12.80 30.24 -15.62
C ALA A 5 12.76 29.08 -14.61
N TRP A 6 13.24 29.27 -13.38
CA TRP A 6 13.14 28.25 -12.33
C TRP A 6 11.69 28.07 -11.88
N GLN A 7 10.95 29.17 -11.71
CA GLN A 7 9.55 29.12 -11.29
C GLN A 7 8.65 28.43 -12.32
N GLU A 8 8.89 28.66 -13.61
CA GLU A 8 8.18 27.96 -14.68
C GLU A 8 8.45 26.45 -14.66
N ARG A 9 9.72 26.05 -14.54
CA ARG A 9 10.10 24.64 -14.44
C ARG A 9 9.53 23.97 -13.19
N PHE A 10 9.52 24.69 -12.06
CA PHE A 10 8.90 24.23 -10.83
C PHE A 10 7.41 23.97 -11.00
N LYS A 11 6.66 24.93 -11.57
CA LYS A 11 5.23 24.77 -11.85
C LYS A 11 4.97 23.59 -12.80
N ALA A 12 5.80 23.41 -13.82
CA ALA A 12 5.69 22.31 -14.77
C ALA A 12 5.96 20.93 -14.13
N VAL A 13 6.87 20.85 -13.15
CA VAL A 13 7.16 19.60 -12.44
C VAL A 13 6.07 19.28 -11.41
N ILE A 14 5.63 20.26 -10.63
CA ILE A 14 4.62 20.06 -9.57
C ILE A 14 3.23 19.76 -10.12
N SER A 15 2.91 20.20 -11.33
CA SER A 15 1.63 19.87 -11.99
C SER A 15 1.55 18.41 -12.46
N LYS A 16 2.69 17.72 -12.62
CA LYS A 16 2.73 16.30 -12.98
C LYS A 16 2.44 15.43 -11.74
N PRO A 17 1.70 14.33 -11.87
CA PRO A 17 1.62 13.31 -10.83
C PRO A 17 3.01 12.80 -10.44
N SER A 18 3.28 12.61 -9.14
CA SER A 18 4.63 12.28 -8.65
C SER A 18 5.22 11.02 -9.26
N ASN A 19 4.39 10.03 -9.63
CA ASN A 19 4.82 8.80 -10.30
C ASN A 19 5.22 8.98 -11.78
N LYS A 20 4.98 10.17 -12.36
CA LYS A 20 5.35 10.52 -13.75
C LYS A 20 6.51 11.51 -13.82
N VAL A 21 6.99 12.01 -12.68
CA VAL A 21 8.14 12.92 -12.64
C VAL A 21 9.42 12.09 -12.68
N GLY A 22 10.30 12.41 -13.62
CA GLY A 22 11.58 11.71 -13.75
C GLY A 22 12.58 12.13 -12.68
N PHE A 23 13.34 11.17 -12.14
CA PHE A 23 14.38 11.41 -11.13
C PHE A 23 15.35 12.52 -11.52
N GLY A 24 15.87 12.49 -12.75
CA GLY A 24 16.82 13.49 -13.25
C GLY A 24 16.23 14.88 -13.46
N GLU A 25 14.92 14.99 -13.68
CA GLU A 25 14.20 16.27 -13.77
C GLU A 25 14.11 16.89 -12.36
N THR A 26 13.65 16.12 -11.38
CA THR A 26 13.58 16.53 -9.97
C THR A 26 14.95 16.91 -9.44
N LYS A 27 15.95 16.04 -9.60
CA LYS A 27 17.30 16.29 -9.08
C LYS A 27 17.89 17.59 -9.62
N ARG A 28 17.70 17.89 -10.92
CA ARG A 28 18.20 19.13 -11.53
C ARG A 28 17.48 20.37 -10.99
N LEU A 29 16.16 20.29 -10.84
CA LEU A 29 15.36 21.42 -10.35
C LEU A 29 15.70 21.80 -8.91
N PHE A 30 15.96 20.81 -8.06
CA PHE A 30 16.19 20.99 -6.63
C PHE A 30 17.68 20.90 -6.23
N ALA A 31 18.62 20.81 -7.19
CA ALA A 31 20.05 20.62 -6.92
C ALA A 31 20.65 21.67 -5.99
N GLU A 32 20.18 22.92 -6.12
CA GLU A 32 20.68 24.08 -5.36
C GLU A 32 19.89 24.31 -4.07
N ILE A 33 18.80 23.58 -3.83
CA ILE A 33 17.97 23.72 -2.64
C ILE A 33 18.63 22.93 -1.51
N ARG A 34 19.32 23.68 -0.64
CA ARG A 34 19.71 23.22 0.68
C ARG A 34 18.40 23.07 1.48
N GLY A 35 18.11 21.86 1.95
CA GLY A 35 16.89 21.55 2.71
C GLY A 35 16.73 22.40 3.97
N TRP A 36 15.73 22.08 4.79
CA TRP A 36 15.49 22.83 6.03
C TRP A 36 16.66 22.72 7.02
N SER A 37 16.81 23.73 7.88
CA SER A 37 17.76 23.69 8.99
C SER A 37 17.51 22.47 9.87
N ASN A 38 18.58 21.88 10.39
CA ASN A 38 18.60 20.62 11.18
C ASN A 38 18.49 19.30 10.40
N PHE A 39 18.34 19.31 9.07
CA PHE A 39 18.50 18.09 8.28
C PHE A 39 20.00 17.80 8.04
N GLY A 40 20.47 16.61 8.44
CA GLY A 40 21.87 16.20 8.27
C GLY A 40 22.29 15.88 6.83
N ALA A 41 21.34 15.48 5.99
CA ALA A 41 21.55 15.21 4.57
C ALA A 41 20.22 15.25 3.80
N VAL A 42 20.30 15.53 2.50
CA VAL A 42 19.16 15.53 1.57
C VAL A 42 19.47 14.57 0.43
N PHE A 43 18.54 13.65 0.16
CA PHE A 43 18.65 12.65 -0.91
C PHE A 43 17.48 12.80 -1.87
N PHE A 44 17.79 12.74 -3.16
CA PHE A 44 16.78 12.52 -4.19
C PHE A 44 16.66 11.02 -4.41
N VAL A 45 15.43 10.51 -4.47
CA VAL A 45 15.17 9.09 -4.69
C VAL A 45 13.95 8.89 -5.59
N SER A 46 13.94 7.77 -6.30
CA SER A 46 12.76 7.24 -6.98
C SER A 46 12.55 5.80 -6.53
N SER A 47 11.49 5.55 -5.75
CA SER A 47 11.14 4.20 -5.30
C SER A 47 10.68 3.30 -6.45
N LEU A 48 10.21 3.89 -7.55
CA LEU A 48 9.71 3.16 -8.71
C LEU A 48 10.86 2.65 -9.60
N THR A 49 11.89 3.47 -9.84
CA THR A 49 13.04 3.12 -10.70
C THR A 49 14.26 2.64 -9.90
N GLY A 50 14.27 2.87 -8.59
CA GLY A 50 15.40 2.56 -7.71
C GLY A 50 16.50 3.63 -7.71
N GLU A 51 16.38 4.69 -8.50
CA GLU A 51 17.40 5.74 -8.59
C GLU A 51 17.57 6.47 -7.25
N GLY A 52 18.82 6.74 -6.87
CA GLY A 52 19.15 7.44 -5.63
C GLY A 52 19.01 6.62 -4.34
N ILE A 53 18.46 5.40 -4.41
CA ILE A 53 18.28 4.53 -3.24
C ILE A 53 19.64 4.05 -2.69
N ASP A 54 20.62 3.76 -3.52
CA ASP A 54 21.93 3.27 -3.08
C ASP A 54 22.72 4.29 -2.23
N PRO A 55 22.83 5.57 -2.63
CA PRO A 55 23.39 6.61 -1.77
C PRO A 55 22.68 6.71 -0.42
N LEU A 56 21.34 6.70 -0.41
CA LEU A 56 20.56 6.73 0.82
C LEU A 56 20.86 5.51 1.70
N ARG A 57 20.88 4.31 1.10
CA ARG A 57 21.20 3.06 1.81
C ARG A 57 22.59 3.11 2.42
N ARG A 58 23.59 3.65 1.71
CA ARG A 58 24.95 3.79 2.22
C ARG A 58 25.01 4.75 3.41
N HIS A 59 24.39 5.91 3.29
CA HIS A 59 24.33 6.89 4.38
C HIS A 59 23.68 6.32 5.64
N LEU A 60 22.54 5.63 5.49
CA LEU A 60 21.87 4.99 6.63
C LEU A 60 22.73 3.89 7.28
N LYS A 61 23.54 3.17 6.50
CA LYS A 61 24.49 2.17 7.02
C LYS A 61 25.64 2.83 7.79
N GLU A 62 26.17 3.95 7.31
CA GLU A 62 27.23 4.70 8.00
C GLU A 62 26.75 5.31 9.32
N MET A 63 25.46 5.67 9.41
CA MET A 63 24.84 6.13 10.65
C MET A 63 24.50 5.00 11.64
N ALA A 64 24.53 3.74 11.19
CA ALA A 64 24.16 2.62 12.04
C ALA A 64 25.26 2.35 13.08
N SER A 65 24.85 2.15 14.34
CA SER A 65 25.78 1.73 15.40
C SER A 65 25.97 0.21 15.36
N GLU A 66 27.19 -0.23 15.67
CA GLU A 66 27.49 -1.65 15.80
C GLU A 66 26.72 -2.25 16.99
N LYS A 67 25.80 -3.17 16.69
CA LYS A 67 24.97 -3.88 17.66
C LYS A 67 24.68 -5.28 17.15
N ARG A 68 24.37 -6.20 18.07
CA ARG A 68 23.88 -7.53 17.72
C ARG A 68 22.59 -7.43 16.89
N TRP A 69 22.53 -8.19 15.81
CA TRP A 69 21.33 -8.33 14.99
C TRP A 69 20.14 -8.80 15.83
N ARG A 70 19.01 -8.10 15.71
CA ARG A 70 17.75 -8.43 16.40
C ARG A 70 16.90 -9.44 15.63
N LEU A 71 17.12 -9.54 14.33
CA LEU A 71 16.39 -10.39 13.40
C LEU A 71 17.39 -11.25 12.63
N ASP A 72 16.95 -12.42 12.19
CA ASP A 72 17.75 -13.30 11.33
C ASP A 72 17.90 -12.66 9.94
N LYS A 73 19.00 -12.95 9.25
CA LYS A 73 19.26 -12.48 7.89
C LYS A 73 18.19 -12.93 6.88
N SER A 74 17.54 -14.07 7.14
CA SER A 74 16.44 -14.61 6.33
C SER A 74 15.08 -13.97 6.64
N THR A 75 14.96 -13.14 7.68
CA THR A 75 13.68 -12.51 8.05
C THR A 75 13.29 -11.47 7.01
N ILE A 76 12.26 -11.76 6.21
CA ILE A 76 11.75 -10.85 5.17
C ILE A 76 10.90 -9.74 5.80
N THR A 77 10.07 -10.08 6.79
CA THR A 77 9.15 -9.15 7.46
C THR A 77 8.87 -9.60 8.89
N THR A 78 8.56 -8.64 9.76
CA THR A 78 8.12 -8.90 11.14
C THR A 78 6.59 -8.99 11.26
N LYS A 79 5.85 -8.75 10.17
CA LYS A 79 4.40 -8.83 10.15
C LYS A 79 3.93 -10.28 10.01
N SER A 80 2.84 -10.62 10.68
CA SER A 80 2.23 -11.95 10.50
C SER A 80 1.56 -12.09 9.13
N PRO A 81 1.43 -13.32 8.59
CA PRO A 81 0.69 -13.58 7.36
C PRO A 81 -0.73 -12.98 7.36
N GLN A 82 -1.41 -13.05 8.50
CA GLN A 82 -2.74 -12.49 8.70
C GLN A 82 -2.74 -10.96 8.58
N GLN A 83 -1.75 -10.28 9.17
CA GLN A 83 -1.62 -8.83 9.04
C GLN A 83 -1.34 -8.40 7.60
N LEU A 84 -0.51 -9.16 6.88
CA LEU A 84 -0.24 -8.90 5.46
C LEU A 84 -1.50 -9.04 4.61
N CYS A 85 -2.31 -10.06 4.87
CA CYS A 85 -3.60 -10.25 4.20
C CYS A 85 -4.55 -9.06 4.47
N LEU A 86 -4.70 -8.67 5.74
CA LEU A 86 -5.54 -7.52 6.12
C LEU A 86 -5.04 -6.21 5.50
N ASP A 87 -3.74 -5.97 5.48
CA ASP A 87 -3.14 -4.78 4.88
C ASP A 87 -3.34 -4.76 3.36
N SER A 88 -3.23 -5.92 2.69
CA SER A 88 -3.54 -6.04 1.26
C SER A 88 -5.01 -5.73 0.96
N ILE A 89 -5.94 -6.17 1.82
CA ILE A 89 -7.37 -5.86 1.66
C ILE A 89 -7.62 -4.37 1.90
N ARG A 90 -7.02 -3.78 2.94
CA ARG A 90 -7.11 -2.32 3.20
C ARG A 90 -6.59 -1.50 2.03
N ALA A 91 -5.46 -1.89 1.43
CA ALA A 91 -4.91 -1.24 0.25
C ALA A 91 -5.90 -1.31 -0.94
N ALA A 92 -6.45 -2.50 -1.22
CA ALA A 92 -7.42 -2.66 -2.29
C ALA A 92 -8.73 -1.89 -2.06
N LEU A 93 -9.17 -1.75 -0.80
CA LEU A 93 -10.30 -0.90 -0.43
C LEU A 93 -10.00 0.59 -0.67
N LEU A 94 -8.82 1.07 -0.27
CA LEU A 94 -8.38 2.45 -0.49
C LEU A 94 -8.29 2.81 -1.98
N ASP A 95 -7.87 1.87 -2.83
CA ASP A 95 -7.78 2.07 -4.27
C ASP A 95 -9.16 2.19 -4.96
N THR A 96 -10.20 1.60 -4.38
CA THR A 96 -11.50 1.40 -5.05
C THR A 96 -12.65 2.20 -4.44
N LEU A 97 -12.48 2.69 -3.21
CA LEU A 97 -13.48 3.43 -2.46
C LEU A 97 -13.00 4.85 -2.14
N PRO A 98 -13.93 5.80 -1.92
CA PRO A 98 -13.58 7.11 -1.38
C PRO A 98 -12.83 6.96 -0.04
N ALA A 99 -11.76 7.74 0.13
CA ALA A 99 -10.86 7.64 1.29
C ALA A 99 -11.61 7.72 2.63
N ASN A 100 -12.59 8.63 2.75
CA ASN A 100 -13.40 8.79 3.96
C ASN A 100 -14.24 7.54 4.33
N VAL A 101 -14.53 6.67 3.36
CA VAL A 101 -15.19 5.38 3.59
C VAL A 101 -14.16 4.28 3.85
N ALA A 102 -13.11 4.19 3.04
CA ALA A 102 -12.10 3.14 3.16
C ALA A 102 -11.41 3.15 4.54
N TYR A 103 -11.10 4.33 5.09
CA TYR A 103 -10.40 4.45 6.37
C TYR A 103 -11.20 3.97 7.59
N VAL A 104 -12.53 4.00 7.52
CA VAL A 104 -13.38 3.56 8.65
C VAL A 104 -13.69 2.07 8.61
N LEU A 105 -13.44 1.40 7.48
CA LEU A 105 -13.65 -0.04 7.35
C LEU A 105 -12.56 -0.81 8.10
N GLN A 106 -12.98 -1.80 8.89
CA GLN A 106 -12.07 -2.65 9.65
C GLN A 106 -12.25 -4.12 9.23
N PRO A 107 -11.56 -4.58 8.17
CA PRO A 107 -11.58 -5.98 7.79
C PRO A 107 -11.05 -6.87 8.90
N GLN A 108 -11.66 -8.03 9.10
CA GLN A 108 -11.29 -9.02 10.12
C GLN A 108 -11.28 -10.41 9.49
N ILE A 109 -10.23 -11.19 9.75
CA ILE A 109 -10.19 -12.59 9.30
C ILE A 109 -11.10 -13.40 10.21
N SER A 110 -12.10 -14.06 9.62
CA SER A 110 -13.01 -14.96 10.32
C SER A 110 -12.54 -16.42 10.25
N GLU A 111 -11.91 -16.81 9.14
CA GLU A 111 -11.36 -18.15 8.96
C GLU A 111 -9.98 -18.09 8.29
N TRP A 112 -9.07 -18.93 8.79
CA TRP A 112 -7.74 -19.13 8.23
C TRP A 112 -7.44 -20.63 8.29
N ASN A 113 -7.66 -21.32 7.17
CA ASN A 113 -7.51 -22.77 7.10
C ASN A 113 -6.45 -23.17 6.07
N GLU A 114 -5.55 -24.05 6.48
CA GLU A 114 -4.53 -24.64 5.62
C GLU A 114 -5.00 -26.04 5.23
N ASP A 115 -5.55 -26.15 4.02
CA ASP A 115 -6.03 -27.43 3.48
C ASP A 115 -5.02 -27.92 2.43
N GLY A 116 -4.07 -28.73 2.89
CA GLY A 116 -2.96 -29.21 2.06
C GLY A 116 -2.10 -28.05 1.53
N GLU A 117 -2.06 -27.91 0.21
CA GLU A 117 -1.30 -26.86 -0.48
C GLU A 117 -2.08 -25.54 -0.62
N VAL A 118 -3.38 -25.53 -0.30
CA VAL A 118 -4.27 -24.39 -0.53
C VAL A 118 -4.57 -23.67 0.79
N LEU A 119 -4.31 -22.37 0.82
CA LEU A 119 -4.73 -21.50 1.92
C LEU A 119 -6.11 -20.92 1.66
N GLN A 120 -7.08 -21.31 2.48
CA GLN A 120 -8.43 -20.75 2.46
C GLN A 120 -8.55 -19.67 3.52
N ILE A 121 -8.94 -18.46 3.11
CA ILE A 121 -9.12 -17.32 4.00
C ILE A 121 -10.52 -16.76 3.81
N VAL A 122 -11.25 -16.58 4.92
CA VAL A 122 -12.48 -15.81 4.93
C VAL A 122 -12.26 -14.52 5.70
N VAL A 123 -12.61 -13.40 5.08
CA VAL A 123 -12.49 -12.06 5.68
C VAL A 123 -13.84 -11.38 5.72
N ASP A 124 -14.22 -10.92 6.90
CA ASP A 124 -15.41 -10.13 7.12
C ASP A 124 -15.09 -8.63 7.06
N ILE A 125 -15.91 -7.87 6.35
CA ILE A 125 -15.91 -6.41 6.35
C ILE A 125 -17.21 -5.94 7.01
N PRO A 126 -17.20 -5.64 8.33
CA PRO A 126 -18.35 -5.07 9.00
C PRO A 126 -18.58 -3.63 8.54
N CYS A 127 -19.85 -3.31 8.25
CA CYS A 127 -20.30 -1.97 7.85
C CYS A 127 -21.39 -1.49 8.80
N GLU A 128 -21.19 -0.31 9.39
CA GLU A 128 -22.17 0.32 10.29
C GLU A 128 -23.47 0.68 9.59
N LYS A 129 -23.39 1.11 8.32
CA LYS A 129 -24.55 1.52 7.52
C LYS A 129 -24.69 0.61 6.31
N GLU A 130 -25.90 0.17 6.01
CA GLU A 130 -26.21 -0.64 4.82
C GLU A 130 -25.73 0.01 3.52
N ARG A 131 -25.86 1.35 3.41
CA ARG A 131 -25.37 2.12 2.25
C ARG A 131 -23.86 1.94 2.02
N ILE A 132 -23.07 1.86 3.09
CA ILE A 132 -21.62 1.62 3.00
C ILE A 132 -21.38 0.20 2.49
N GLY A 133 -22.09 -0.79 3.03
CA GLY A 133 -21.98 -2.17 2.55
C GLY A 133 -22.32 -2.31 1.07
N LYS A 134 -23.39 -1.66 0.59
CA LYS A 134 -23.72 -1.60 -0.85
C LYS A 134 -22.62 -0.93 -1.67
N LEU A 135 -21.98 0.11 -1.14
CA LEU A 135 -20.86 0.77 -1.81
C LEU A 135 -19.63 -0.15 -1.90
N VAL A 136 -19.33 -0.92 -0.85
CA VAL A 136 -18.23 -1.90 -0.85
C VAL A 136 -18.49 -3.03 -1.84
N LEU A 137 -19.72 -3.57 -1.88
CA LEU A 137 -20.13 -4.58 -2.86
C LEU A 137 -20.02 -4.05 -4.30
N GLY A 138 -20.42 -2.80 -4.53
CA GLY A 138 -20.50 -2.22 -5.87
C GLY A 138 -21.68 -2.75 -6.68
N LYS A 139 -21.82 -2.26 -7.91
CA LYS A 139 -22.92 -2.66 -8.82
C LYS A 139 -22.83 -4.16 -9.10
N GLY A 140 -23.87 -4.92 -8.75
CA GLY A 140 -23.91 -6.37 -8.93
C GLY A 140 -22.82 -7.14 -8.17
N GLY A 141 -22.18 -6.55 -7.16
CA GLY A 141 -21.06 -7.18 -6.45
C GLY A 141 -19.72 -7.16 -7.17
N GLN A 142 -19.61 -6.48 -8.32
CA GLN A 142 -18.39 -6.51 -9.14
C GLN A 142 -17.16 -5.99 -8.38
N ARG A 143 -17.32 -4.93 -7.57
CA ARG A 143 -16.20 -4.31 -6.85
C ARG A 143 -15.59 -5.27 -5.83
N ILE A 144 -16.42 -5.99 -5.06
CA ILE A 144 -15.89 -6.92 -4.06
C ILE A 144 -15.20 -8.13 -4.71
N VAL A 145 -15.69 -8.58 -5.87
CA VAL A 145 -15.06 -9.62 -6.67
C VAL A 145 -13.69 -9.17 -7.17
N ASP A 146 -13.60 -7.94 -7.70
CA ASP A 146 -12.34 -7.37 -8.20
C ASP A 146 -11.31 -7.19 -7.07
N ILE A 147 -11.75 -6.73 -5.89
CA ILE A 147 -10.92 -6.63 -4.69
C ILE A 147 -10.42 -8.02 -4.28
N GLY A 148 -11.33 -9.01 -4.21
CA GLY A 148 -10.99 -10.39 -3.88
C GLY A 148 -9.92 -10.95 -4.80
N LYS A 149 -10.09 -10.78 -6.12
CA LYS A 149 -9.11 -11.20 -7.12
C LYS A 149 -7.74 -10.54 -6.93
N ARG A 150 -7.70 -9.20 -6.77
CA ARG A 150 -6.45 -8.46 -6.57
C ARG A 150 -5.70 -8.93 -5.31
N VAL A 151 -6.43 -9.12 -4.21
CA VAL A 151 -5.86 -9.61 -2.95
C VAL A 151 -5.35 -11.03 -3.12
N ASN A 152 -6.11 -11.89 -3.80
CA ASN A 152 -5.72 -13.27 -4.05
C ASN A 152 -4.42 -13.36 -4.86
N ASP A 153 -4.33 -12.61 -5.96
CA ASP A 153 -3.14 -12.58 -6.82
C ASP A 153 -1.92 -12.05 -6.06
N HIS A 154 -2.10 -10.96 -5.28
CA HIS A 154 -1.02 -10.39 -4.48
C HIS A 154 -0.53 -11.35 -3.39
N MET A 155 -1.44 -11.96 -2.62
CA MET A 155 -1.08 -12.85 -1.52
C MET A 155 -0.53 -14.19 -2.01
N SER A 156 -1.04 -14.73 -3.12
CA SER A 156 -0.51 -15.93 -3.77
C SER A 156 0.95 -15.74 -4.19
N ASN A 157 1.26 -14.59 -4.82
CA ASN A 157 2.63 -14.23 -5.18
C ASN A 157 3.52 -14.05 -3.95
N LEU A 158 3.01 -13.41 -2.89
CA LEU A 158 3.77 -13.13 -1.68
C LEU A 158 4.13 -14.41 -0.90
N PHE A 159 3.21 -15.38 -0.84
CA PHE A 159 3.43 -16.65 -0.14
C PHE A 159 3.94 -17.78 -1.05
N ALA A 160 4.05 -17.53 -2.36
CA ALA A 160 4.43 -18.53 -3.36
C ALA A 160 3.62 -19.85 -3.26
N ARG A 161 2.32 -19.74 -2.94
CA ARG A 161 1.40 -20.89 -2.82
C ARG A 161 -0.01 -20.54 -3.26
N GLN A 162 -0.80 -21.56 -3.63
CA GLN A 162 -2.18 -21.37 -4.00
C GLN A 162 -3.01 -20.89 -2.79
N LEU A 163 -3.85 -19.88 -3.04
CA LEU A 163 -4.62 -19.22 -2.00
C LEU A 163 -5.99 -18.83 -2.55
N PHE A 164 -7.00 -18.85 -1.68
CA PHE A 164 -8.36 -18.43 -1.97
C PHE A 164 -8.86 -17.49 -0.87
N VAL A 165 -8.96 -16.19 -1.18
CA VAL A 165 -9.60 -15.20 -0.29
C VAL A 165 -11.05 -15.02 -0.66
N ARG A 166 -11.93 -15.29 0.30
CA ARG A 166 -13.34 -14.91 0.24
C ARG A 166 -13.61 -13.72 1.15
N ILE A 167 -14.16 -12.64 0.59
CA ILE A 167 -14.49 -11.44 1.36
C ILE A 167 -16.01 -11.33 1.50
N LEU A 168 -16.49 -11.20 2.73
CA LEU A 168 -17.90 -11.09 3.10
C LEU A 168 -18.19 -9.71 3.66
N VAL A 169 -19.10 -8.98 3.03
CA VAL A 169 -19.58 -7.69 3.56
C VAL A 169 -20.72 -7.96 4.53
N LYS A 170 -20.63 -7.44 5.76
CA LYS A 170 -21.62 -7.68 6.81
C LYS A 170 -22.25 -6.37 7.30
N HIS A 171 -23.56 -6.37 7.48
CA HIS A 171 -24.28 -5.29 8.17
C HIS A 171 -25.15 -5.91 9.28
N ASN A 172 -25.08 -5.38 10.50
CA ASN A 172 -25.76 -5.94 11.68
C ASN A 172 -25.52 -7.46 11.86
N LYS A 173 -24.26 -7.90 11.67
CA LYS A 173 -23.81 -9.31 11.73
C LYS A 173 -24.40 -10.24 10.65
N LYS A 174 -25.23 -9.73 9.73
CA LYS A 174 -25.75 -10.49 8.59
C LYS A 174 -24.90 -10.23 7.36
N VAL A 175 -24.60 -11.30 6.61
CA VAL A 175 -23.94 -11.18 5.31
C VAL A 175 -24.88 -10.47 4.35
N MET A 176 -24.38 -9.42 3.71
CA MET A 176 -25.10 -8.71 2.66
C MET A 176 -24.97 -9.51 1.37
N SER A 177 -26.08 -10.05 0.87
CA SER A 177 -26.13 -10.66 -0.45
C SER A 177 -26.29 -9.61 -1.53
N ILE A 178 -25.69 -9.87 -2.69
CA ILE A 178 -26.03 -9.17 -3.92
C ILE A 178 -27.44 -9.66 -4.26
N LEU A 179 -28.46 -8.81 -4.06
CA LEU A 179 -29.78 -9.10 -4.61
C LEU A 179 -29.65 -9.02 -6.12
N SER A 180 -29.80 -10.17 -6.77
CA SER A 180 -29.99 -10.34 -8.21
C SER A 180 -31.18 -9.54 -8.72
#